data_AF-A0A925RDF8-F1
#
_entry.id   AF-A0A925RDF8-F1
#
_cell.length_a   1.000
_cell.length_b   1.000
_cell.length_c   1.000
_cell.angle_alpha   90.00
_cell.angle_beta   90.00
_cell.angle_gamma   90.00
#
_symmetry.space_group_name_H-M   'P 1'
#
loop_
_entity.id
_entity.type
_entity.pdbx_description
1 polymer ?
#
loop_
_entity_poly.entity_id
_entity_poly.type
_entity_poly.pdbx_seq_one_letter_code
_entity_poly.pdbx_strand_id
1 'polypeptide(L)'
;MANASESKPTRLNIRISQHEKDVIARAAMTLNTTVSSFVLEKAYDEAKAILADQSQFQLSESQWRKFRAALDAPPKKITALRKLFSESGVFDE
;
A
#
# COMPACT_ATOMS: atom_id res chain seq x y z
N MET A 1 -8.75 20.21 2.99
CA MET A 1 -7.37 19.84 3.36
C MET A 1 -7.49 18.67 4.31
N ALA A 2 -7.12 17.46 3.88
CA ALA A 2 -7.26 16.26 4.70
C ALA A 2 -6.13 16.26 5.72
N ASN A 3 -6.47 16.21 7.01
CA ASN A 3 -5.50 16.07 8.09
C ASN A 3 -4.65 14.82 7.81
N ALA A 4 -3.34 15.03 7.64
CA ALA A 4 -2.37 13.98 7.88
C ALA A 4 -2.57 13.55 9.33
N SER A 5 -3.21 12.41 9.53
CA SER A 5 -3.39 11.83 10.85
C SER A 5 -2.02 11.62 11.46
N GLU A 6 -1.68 12.36 12.51
CA GLU A 6 -0.64 11.98 13.45
C GLU A 6 -0.87 10.51 13.81
N SER A 7 0.01 9.63 13.34
CA SER A 7 -0.12 8.20 13.53
C SER A 7 0.14 7.88 14.99
N LYS A 8 -0.91 7.97 15.81
CA LYS A 8 -0.84 7.50 17.19
C LYS A 8 -0.45 6.02 17.15
N PRO A 9 0.63 5.61 17.83
CA PRO A 9 1.03 4.22 17.84
C PRO A 9 -0.09 3.37 18.44
N THR A 10 -0.59 2.41 17.66
CA THR A 10 -1.63 1.45 18.08
C THR A 10 -1.01 0.08 18.35
N ARG A 11 -1.54 -0.65 19.33
CA ARG A 11 -1.07 -1.99 19.69
C ARG A 11 -1.84 -3.05 18.90
N LEU A 12 -1.11 -4.02 18.33
CA LEU A 12 -1.66 -5.23 17.72
C LEU A 12 -1.46 -6.41 18.68
N ASN A 13 -2.55 -6.98 19.19
CA ASN A 13 -2.50 -8.15 20.07
C ASN A 13 -2.90 -9.41 19.28
N ILE A 14 -2.00 -10.39 19.19
CA ILE A 14 -2.21 -11.64 18.44
C ILE A 14 -2.05 -12.81 19.41
N ARG A 15 -2.98 -13.78 19.35
CA ARG A 15 -2.84 -15.05 20.06
C ARG A 15 -2.22 -16.07 19.11
N ILE A 16 -1.20 -16.77 19.58
CA ILE A 16 -0.49 -17.82 18.85
C ILE A 16 -0.20 -18.99 19.80
N SER A 17 -0.06 -20.19 19.24
CA SER A 17 0.47 -21.36 19.91
C SER A 17 1.96 -21.22 20.23
N GLN A 18 2.46 -22.08 21.12
CA GLN A 18 3.89 -22.12 21.43
C GLN A 18 4.73 -22.47 20.19
N HIS A 19 4.25 -23.40 19.37
CA HIS A 19 4.95 -23.82 18.15
C HIS A 19 5.11 -22.67 17.15
N GLU A 20 4.03 -21.91 16.88
CA GLU A 20 4.08 -20.73 16.01
C GLU A 20 5.06 -19.68 16.54
N LYS A 21 5.05 -19.45 17.86
CA LYS A 21 5.99 -18.52 18.51
C LYS A 21 7.45 -18.93 18.29
N ASP A 22 7.76 -20.21 18.45
CA ASP A 22 9.13 -20.73 18.31
C ASP A 22 9.64 -20.59 16.86
N VAL A 23 8.78 -20.90 15.88
CA VAL A 23 9.10 -20.76 14.45
C VAL A 23 9.35 -19.28 14.10
N ILE A 24 8.46 -18.38 14.52
CA ILE A 24 8.59 -16.94 14.27
C ILE A 24 9.84 -16.38 14.96
N ALA A 25 10.11 -16.78 16.20
CA ALA A 25 11.29 -16.35 16.95
C ALA A 25 12.58 -16.77 16.25
N ARG A 26 12.65 -18.01 15.77
CA ARG A 26 13.80 -18.50 14.99
C ARG A 26 14.01 -17.70 13.71
N ALA A 27 12.93 -17.41 12.97
CA ALA A 27 13.00 -16.60 11.75
C ALA A 27 13.50 -15.17 12.04
N ALA A 28 12.98 -14.53 13.10
CA ALA A 28 13.43 -13.20 13.53
C ALA A 28 14.91 -13.20 13.93
N MET A 29 15.38 -14.23 14.65
CA MET A 29 16.78 -14.39 15.00
C MET A 29 17.68 -14.54 13.76
N THR A 30 17.28 -15.35 12.78
CA THR A 30 18.04 -15.53 11.53
C THR A 30 18.21 -14.22 10.76
N LEU A 31 17.23 -13.31 10.86
CA LEU A 31 17.27 -11.99 10.23
C LEU A 31 17.81 -10.88 11.15
N ASN A 32 18.37 -11.23 12.32
CA ASN A 32 18.88 -10.27 13.32
C ASN A 32 17.86 -9.17 13.69
N THR A 33 16.59 -9.55 13.85
CA THR A 33 15.51 -8.62 14.20
C THR A 33 14.69 -9.14 15.38
N THR A 34 13.80 -8.30 15.89
CA THR A 34 12.86 -8.69 16.96
C THR A 34 11.64 -9.40 16.38
N VAL A 35 10.99 -10.24 17.17
CA VAL A 35 9.73 -10.91 16.79
C VAL A 35 8.68 -9.89 16.33
N SER A 36 8.49 -8.81 17.09
CA SER A 36 7.51 -7.78 16.75
C SER A 36 7.83 -7.08 15.44
N SER A 37 9.10 -6.75 15.19
CA SER A 37 9.52 -6.10 13.94
C SER A 37 9.36 -7.05 12.76
N PHE A 38 9.80 -8.31 12.89
CA PHE A 38 9.66 -9.33 11.86
C PHE A 38 8.18 -9.52 11.47
N VAL A 39 7.31 -9.72 12.46
CA VAL A 39 5.88 -9.95 12.20
C VAL A 39 5.25 -8.73 11.56
N LEU A 40 5.54 -7.52 12.07
CA LEU A 40 4.98 -6.29 11.50
C LEU A 40 5.43 -6.08 10.06
N GLU A 41 6.72 -6.23 9.78
CA GLU A 41 7.29 -6.04 8.44
C GLU A 41 6.68 -7.02 7.44
N LYS A 42 6.67 -8.33 7.76
CA LYS A 42 6.12 -9.35 6.87
C LYS A 42 4.62 -9.22 6.67
N ALA A 43 3.87 -8.92 7.73
CA ALA A 43 2.43 -8.68 7.61
C ALA A 43 2.14 -7.41 6.79
N TYR A 44 2.95 -6.36 6.94
CA TYR A 44 2.76 -5.11 6.20
C TYR A 44 3.10 -5.26 4.71
N ASP A 45 4.19 -5.97 4.39
CA ASP A 45 4.55 -6.28 3.01
C ASP A 45 3.48 -7.10 2.30
N GLU A 46 2.99 -8.15 2.96
CA GLU A 46 1.90 -8.97 2.43
C GLU A 46 0.61 -8.16 2.25
N ALA A 47 0.25 -7.33 3.24
CA ALA A 47 -0.91 -6.45 3.13
C ALA A 47 -0.80 -5.48 1.94
N LYS A 48 0.39 -4.92 1.69
CA LYS A 48 0.62 -4.07 0.50
C LYS A 48 0.46 -4.85 -0.80
N ALA A 49 0.97 -6.09 -0.87
CA ALA A 49 0.83 -6.93 -2.06
C ALA A 49 -0.65 -7.23 -2.36
N ILE A 50 -1.40 -7.65 -1.35
CA ILE A 50 -2.84 -7.91 -1.46
C ILE A 50 -3.61 -6.65 -1.91
N LEU A 51 -3.26 -5.49 -1.37
CA LEU A 51 -3.88 -4.21 -1.75
C LEU A 51 -3.45 -3.74 -3.15
N ALA A 52 -2.25 -4.09 -3.61
CA ALA A 52 -1.78 -3.77 -4.96
C ALA A 52 -2.50 -4.63 -6.02
N ASP A 53 -2.77 -5.89 -5.67
CA ASP A 53 -3.56 -6.81 -6.51
C ASP A 53 -5.06 -6.46 -6.51
N GLN A 54 -5.49 -5.55 -5.65
CA GLN A 54 -6.88 -5.13 -5.56
C GLN A 54 -7.30 -4.36 -6.83
N SER A 55 -8.07 -5.03 -7.68
CA SER A 55 -8.67 -4.44 -8.89
C SER A 55 -10.01 -3.73 -8.65
N GLN A 56 -10.61 -3.91 -7.47
CA GLN A 56 -11.91 -3.35 -7.13
C GLN A 56 -11.81 -2.27 -6.06
N PHE A 57 -12.12 -1.03 -6.44
CA PHE A 57 -12.11 0.12 -5.53
C PHE A 57 -13.54 0.46 -5.09
N GLN A 58 -13.82 0.32 -3.80
CA GLN A 58 -15.11 0.73 -3.26
C GLN A 58 -15.09 2.23 -2.94
N LEU A 59 -15.97 2.97 -3.60
CA LEU A 59 -16.07 4.42 -3.42
C LEU A 59 -17.32 4.74 -2.59
N SER A 60 -17.16 5.61 -1.59
CA SER A 60 -18.32 6.25 -0.96
C SER A 60 -19.08 7.07 -1.99
N GLU A 61 -20.35 7.38 -1.72
CA GLU A 61 -21.18 8.16 -2.64
C GLU A 61 -20.53 9.51 -3.00
N SER A 62 -19.87 10.15 -2.03
CA SER A 62 -19.17 11.41 -2.24
C SER A 62 -17.96 11.28 -3.19
N GLN A 63 -17.21 10.19 -3.08
CA GLN A 63 -16.08 9.88 -3.95
C GLN A 63 -16.57 9.48 -5.33
N TRP A 64 -17.67 8.74 -5.42
CA TRP A 64 -18.30 8.36 -6.69
C TRP A 64 -18.75 9.59 -7.49
N ARG A 65 -19.39 10.58 -6.86
CA ARG A 65 -19.77 11.83 -7.53
C ARG A 65 -18.55 12.59 -8.05
N LYS A 66 -17.49 12.70 -7.26
CA LYS A 66 -16.23 13.34 -7.69
C LYS A 66 -15.57 12.60 -8.85
N PHE A 67 -15.56 11.27 -8.79
CA PHE A 67 -15.00 10.43 -9.83
C PHE A 67 -15.75 10.61 -11.15
N ARG A 68 -17.09 10.55 -11.14
CA ARG A 68 -17.90 10.82 -12.34
C ARG A 68 -17.67 12.20 -12.92
N ALA A 69 -17.68 13.24 -12.08
CA ALA A 69 -17.41 14.61 -12.54
C ALA A 69 -16.01 14.76 -13.16
N ALA A 70 -15.02 13.99 -12.71
CA ALA A 70 -13.68 13.97 -13.30
C ALA A 70 -13.64 13.24 -14.64
N LEU A 71 -14.44 12.18 -14.82
CA LEU A 71 -14.58 11.48 -16.09
C LEU A 71 -15.30 12.32 -17.15
N ASP A 72 -16.31 13.09 -16.75
CA ASP A 72 -17.08 13.96 -17.65
C ASP A 72 -16.31 15.25 -18.01
N ALA A 73 -15.24 15.58 -17.28
CA ALA A 73 -14.47 16.79 -17.51
C ALA A 73 -13.65 16.69 -18.81
N PRO A 74 -13.54 17.79 -19.58
CA PRO A 74 -12.71 17.80 -20.77
C PRO A 74 -11.23 17.52 -20.43
N PRO A 75 -10.49 16.84 -21.31
CA PRO A 75 -9.10 16.50 -21.07
C PRO A 75 -8.25 17.76 -20.89
N LYS A 76 -7.40 17.76 -19.87
CA LYS A 76 -6.49 18.86 -19.58
C LYS A 76 -5.16 18.64 -20.29
N LYS A 77 -4.62 19.69 -20.90
CA LYS A 77 -3.25 19.66 -21.43
C LYS A 77 -2.27 19.67 -20.26
N ILE A 78 -1.55 18.58 -20.06
CA ILE A 78 -0.49 18.47 -19.06
C ILE A 78 0.85 18.42 -19.80
N THR A 79 1.60 19.52 -19.78
CA THR A 79 2.86 19.66 -20.52
C THR A 79 3.89 18.59 -20.15
N ALA A 80 3.95 18.22 -18.86
CA ALA A 80 4.83 17.16 -18.38
C ALA A 80 4.48 15.79 -18.99
N LEU A 81 3.19 15.44 -19.09
CA LEU A 81 2.76 14.19 -19.74
C LEU A 81 3.09 14.19 -21.23
N ARG A 82 2.90 15.32 -21.92
CA ARG A 82 3.29 15.45 -23.34
C ARG A 82 4.78 15.19 -23.53
N LYS A 83 5.63 15.75 -22.66
CA LYS A 83 7.08 15.52 -22.70
C LYS A 83 7.41 14.05 -22.45
N LEU A 84 6.81 13.45 -21.42
CA LEU A 84 7.02 12.04 -21.06
C LEU A 84 6.67 11.10 -22.22
N PHE A 85 5.55 11.31 -22.92
CA PHE A 85 5.16 10.48 -24.07
C PHE A 85 6.04 10.66 -25.31
N SER A 86 6.89 11.69 -25.36
CA SER A 86 7.86 11.90 -26.44
C SER A 86 9.25 11.34 -26.12
N GLU A 87 9.48 10.88 -24.89
CA GLU A 87 10.74 10.27 -24.46
C GLU A 87 10.71 8.77 -24.76
N SER A 88 11.86 8.19 -25.12
CA SER A 88 11.99 6.74 -25.31
C SER A 88 11.71 6.03 -23.99
N GLY A 89 10.75 5.12 -24.00
CA GLY A 89 10.39 4.30 -22.85
C GLY A 89 11.46 3.27 -22.52
N VAL A 90 11.40 2.74 -21.30
CA VAL A 90 12.27 1.64 -20.82
C VAL A 90 12.04 0.30 -21.53
N PHE A 91 11.04 0.23 -22.42
CA PHE A 91 10.68 -0.92 -23.22
C PHE A 91 10.84 -0.68 -24.73
N ASP A 92 11.36 0.50 -25.12
CA ASP A 92 11.65 0.83 -26.51
C ASP A 92 13.08 0.37 -26.85
N GLU A 93 13.27 -0.95 -26.95
CA GLU A 93 14.38 -1.60 -27.67
C GLU A 93 13.86 -2.32 -28.92
#